data_AF-A0A5N7A261-F1
#
_entry.id   AF-A0A5N7A261-F1
#
_cell.length_a   1.000
_cell.length_b   1.000
_cell.length_c   1.000
_cell.angle_alpha   90.00
_cell.angle_beta   90.00
_cell.angle_gamma   90.00
#
_symmetry.space_group_name_H-M   'P 1'
#
loop_
_entity.id
_entity.type
_entity.pdbx_description
1 polymer ?
#
loop_
_entity_poly.entity_id
_entity_poly.type
_entity_poly.pdbx_seq_one_letter_code
_entity_poly.pdbx_strand_id
1 'polypeptide(L)'
;MTDEGWTPLHLAVSEGKRDIVQLLLDNGADVNAEKNEKTPMYLAIGNKDELITTSLVRHGAEADVPLALAIKQGDEDTVRFILQHGPEIEPEFLIYANRYGHDHILQLMVEHFLEKDAVD
;
A
#
# COMPACT_ATOMS: atom_id res chain seq x y z
N MET A 1 -11.38 13.59 19.36
CA MET A 1 -10.15 12.81 19.60
C MET A 1 -9.06 13.53 18.84
N THR A 2 -7.96 13.87 19.50
CA THR A 2 -6.89 14.66 18.89
C THR A 2 -6.06 13.73 17.99
N ASP A 3 -5.91 14.09 16.71
CA ASP A 3 -5.04 13.41 15.74
C ASP A 3 -3.55 13.68 16.07
N GLU A 4 -3.17 13.52 17.34
CA GLU A 4 -1.83 13.73 17.83
C GLU A 4 -0.88 12.71 17.17
N GLY A 5 -0.20 13.17 16.11
CA GLY A 5 0.80 12.41 15.37
C GLY A 5 0.42 12.08 13.92
N TRP A 6 -0.74 12.49 13.42
CA TRP A 6 -0.96 12.47 11.96
C TRP A 6 -0.12 13.56 11.31
N THR A 7 0.59 13.20 10.24
CA THR A 7 1.29 14.19 9.43
C THR A 7 0.32 14.90 8.49
N PRO A 8 0.67 16.08 7.96
CA PRO A 8 -0.13 16.74 6.92
C PRO A 8 -0.42 15.82 5.72
N LEU A 9 0.51 14.91 5.40
CA LEU A 9 0.33 13.94 4.32
C LEU A 9 -0.75 12.90 4.64
N HIS A 10 -0.85 12.41 5.88
CA HIS A 10 -1.94 11.53 6.30
C HIS A 10 -3.30 12.18 6.10
N LEU A 11 -3.45 13.44 6.55
CA LEU A 11 -4.69 14.19 6.44
C LEU A 11 -5.07 14.43 4.98
N ALA A 12 -4.11 14.88 4.15
CA ALA A 12 -4.34 15.13 2.74
C ALA A 12 -4.78 13.87 1.98
N VAL A 13 -4.16 12.72 2.26
CA VAL A 13 -4.55 11.43 1.67
C VAL A 13 -5.92 10.98 2.17
N SER A 14 -6.15 11.05 3.49
CA SER A 14 -7.44 10.67 4.10
C SER A 14 -8.60 11.47 3.54
N GLU A 15 -8.38 12.74 3.21
CA GLU A 15 -9.38 13.63 2.60
C GLU A 15 -9.43 13.58 1.06
N GLY A 16 -8.56 12.80 0.41
CA GLY A 16 -8.48 12.70 -1.04
C GLY A 16 -8.01 13.99 -1.75
N LYS A 17 -7.26 14.85 -1.05
CA LYS A 17 -6.80 16.15 -1.56
C LYS A 17 -5.56 15.99 -2.44
N ARG A 18 -5.75 15.45 -3.64
CA ARG A 18 -4.67 15.13 -4.60
C ARG A 18 -3.65 16.25 -4.81
N ASP A 19 -4.09 17.48 -5.01
CA ASP A 19 -3.20 18.63 -5.22
C ASP A 19 -2.32 18.91 -3.98
N ILE A 20 -2.88 18.73 -2.79
CA ILE A 20 -2.16 18.91 -1.52
C ILE A 20 -1.21 17.74 -1.29
N VAL A 21 -1.64 16.51 -1.59
CA VAL A 21 -0.77 15.33 -1.54
C VAL A 21 0.47 15.55 -2.41
N GLN A 22 0.28 15.94 -3.68
CA GLN A 22 1.38 16.18 -4.60
C GLN A 22 2.31 17.29 -4.09
N LEU A 23 1.74 18.41 -3.64
CA LEU A 23 2.52 19.51 -3.07
C LEU A 23 3.38 19.07 -1.88
N LEU A 24 2.81 18.26 -0.97
CA LEU A 24 3.53 17.77 0.21
C LEU A 24 4.66 16.83 -0.19
N LEU A 25 4.42 15.90 -1.13
CA LEU A 25 5.44 14.99 -1.63
C LEU A 25 6.58 15.73 -2.34
N ASP A 26 6.25 16.71 -3.18
CA ASP A 26 7.24 17.55 -3.87
C ASP A 26 8.13 18.35 -2.90
N ASN A 27 7.61 18.65 -1.70
CA ASN A 27 8.35 19.35 -0.63
C ASN A 27 9.06 18.40 0.33
N GLY A 28 9.18 17.11 0.00
CA GLY A 28 9.92 16.13 0.79
C GLY A 28 9.19 15.71 2.07
N ALA A 29 7.85 15.74 2.07
CA ALA A 29 7.10 15.07 3.13
C ALA A 29 7.50 13.59 3.20
N ASP A 30 7.65 13.07 4.41
CA ASP A 30 7.93 11.65 4.62
C ASP A 30 6.74 10.81 4.13
N VAL A 31 6.95 10.13 3.00
CA VAL A 31 5.95 9.31 2.31
C VAL A 31 5.58 8.06 3.10
N ASN A 32 6.50 7.57 3.92
CA ASN A 32 6.35 6.35 4.74
C ASN A 32 6.10 6.69 6.22
N ALA A 33 5.80 7.96 6.53
CA ALA A 33 5.45 8.36 7.88
C ALA A 33 4.36 7.44 8.44
N GLU A 34 4.63 6.80 9.57
CA GLU A 34 3.70 5.84 10.17
C GLU A 34 3.10 6.41 11.46
N LYS A 35 1.78 6.30 11.58
CA LYS A 35 1.08 6.55 12.84
C LYS A 35 0.05 5.46 13.12
N ASN A 36 0.27 4.71 14.21
CA ASN A 36 -0.60 3.61 14.63
C ASN A 36 -0.82 2.59 13.50
N GLU A 37 0.27 2.11 12.89
CA GLU A 37 0.25 1.16 11.76
C GLU A 37 -0.45 1.69 10.49
N LYS A 38 -0.71 3.00 10.42
CA LYS A 38 -1.26 3.67 9.23
C LYS A 38 -0.18 4.54 8.61
N THR A 39 0.12 4.26 7.35
CA THR A 39 0.92 5.12 6.47
C THR A 39 0.01 5.88 5.52
N PRO A 40 0.49 6.93 4.82
CA PRO A 40 -0.22 7.52 3.70
C PRO A 40 -0.66 6.48 2.66
N MET A 41 0.19 5.48 2.37
CA MET A 41 -0.15 4.39 1.45
C MET A 41 -1.34 3.56 1.94
N TYR A 42 -1.36 3.21 3.23
CA TYR A 42 -2.47 2.48 3.83
C TYR A 42 -3.81 3.21 3.64
N LEU A 43 -3.82 4.54 3.85
CA LEU A 43 -5.02 5.36 3.67
C LEU A 43 -5.44 5.44 2.19
N ALA A 44 -4.50 5.59 1.27
CA ALA A 44 -4.77 5.66 -0.17
C ALA A 44 -5.39 4.36 -0.70
N ILE A 45 -4.85 3.21 -0.28
CA ILE A 45 -5.37 1.87 -0.61
C ILE A 45 -6.78 1.69 -0.05
N GLY A 46 -7.00 2.04 1.23
CA GLY A 46 -8.33 1.96 1.85
C GLY A 46 -9.37 2.83 1.15
N ASN A 47 -8.94 3.98 0.61
CA ASN A 47 -9.78 4.87 -0.19
C ASN A 47 -9.95 4.42 -1.66
N LYS A 48 -9.20 3.40 -2.11
CA LYS A 48 -9.10 2.94 -3.51
C LYS A 48 -8.78 4.09 -4.49
N ASP A 49 -7.96 5.07 -4.06
CA ASP A 49 -7.59 6.21 -4.91
C ASP A 49 -6.30 5.91 -5.70
N GLU A 50 -6.45 5.37 -6.91
CA GLU A 50 -5.35 5.01 -7.80
C GLU A 50 -4.35 6.15 -8.07
N LEU A 51 -4.83 7.39 -8.17
CA LEU A 51 -3.96 8.52 -8.49
C LEU A 51 -3.09 8.91 -7.31
N ILE A 52 -3.64 8.88 -6.09
CA ILE A 52 -2.87 9.10 -4.88
C ILE A 52 -1.89 7.94 -4.68
N THR A 53 -2.35 6.69 -4.80
CA THR A 53 -1.49 5.50 -4.70
C THR A 53 -0.30 5.59 -5.65
N THR A 54 -0.55 5.90 -6.93
CA THR A 54 0.52 6.05 -7.93
C THR A 54 1.48 7.18 -7.59
N SER A 55 0.97 8.29 -7.05
CA SER A 55 1.81 9.43 -6.64
C SER A 55 2.71 9.07 -5.45
N LEU A 56 2.16 8.33 -4.48
CA LEU A 56 2.91 7.80 -3.34
C LEU A 56 4.00 6.82 -3.79
N VAL A 57 3.67 5.84 -4.66
CA VAL A 57 4.65 4.88 -5.21
C VAL A 57 5.82 5.60 -5.90
N ARG A 58 5.54 6.62 -6.71
CA ARG A 58 6.58 7.43 -7.38
C ARG A 58 7.54 8.13 -6.42
N HIS A 59 7.12 8.37 -5.19
CA HIS A 59 7.93 8.99 -4.14
C HIS A 59 8.56 7.96 -3.19
N GLY A 60 8.48 6.67 -3.50
CA GLY A 60 9.09 5.61 -2.68
C GLY A 60 8.21 5.10 -1.55
N ALA A 61 6.89 5.23 -1.68
CA ALA A 61 5.97 4.65 -0.71
C ALA A 61 6.07 3.13 -0.70
N GLU A 62 6.20 2.55 0.49
CA GLU A 62 6.17 1.11 0.73
C GLU A 62 4.74 0.62 0.95
N ALA A 63 4.46 -0.63 0.57
CA ALA A 63 3.14 -1.24 0.76
C ALA A 63 3.17 -2.48 1.68
N ASP A 64 4.29 -2.73 2.36
CA ASP A 64 4.48 -3.91 3.21
C ASP A 64 3.46 -3.98 4.34
N VAL A 65 3.28 -2.87 5.07
CA VAL A 65 2.31 -2.76 6.17
C VAL A 65 0.86 -2.98 5.68
N PRO A 66 0.35 -2.24 4.67
CA PRO A 66 -1.01 -2.49 4.18
C PRO A 66 -1.18 -3.88 3.56
N LEU A 67 -0.16 -4.43 2.88
CA LEU A 67 -0.21 -5.77 2.32
C LEU A 67 -0.27 -6.84 3.41
N ALA A 68 0.58 -6.76 4.43
CA ALA A 68 0.57 -7.67 5.57
C ALA A 68 -0.81 -7.70 6.24
N LEU A 69 -1.43 -6.52 6.41
CA LEU A 69 -2.76 -6.40 6.99
C LEU A 69 -3.84 -7.01 6.09
N ALA A 70 -3.80 -6.76 4.79
CA ALA A 70 -4.74 -7.33 3.81
C ALA A 70 -4.64 -8.87 3.79
N ILE A 71 -3.43 -9.41 3.72
CA ILE A 71 -3.19 -10.85 3.77
C ILE A 71 -3.71 -11.42 5.10
N LYS A 72 -3.35 -10.83 6.24
CA LYS A 72 -3.81 -11.30 7.56
C LYS A 72 -5.34 -11.36 7.66
N GLN A 73 -6.04 -10.40 7.05
CA GLN A 73 -7.50 -10.30 7.06
C GLN A 73 -8.19 -11.16 6.00
N GLY A 74 -7.46 -11.71 5.02
CA GLY A 74 -8.05 -12.39 3.87
C GLY A 74 -8.68 -11.44 2.85
N ASP A 75 -8.25 -10.17 2.82
CA ASP A 75 -8.80 -9.15 1.92
C ASP A 75 -8.14 -9.24 0.53
N GLU A 76 -8.64 -10.17 -0.27
CA GLU A 76 -8.17 -10.41 -1.65
C GLU A 76 -8.27 -9.17 -2.55
N ASP A 77 -9.32 -8.35 -2.39
CA ASP A 77 -9.53 -7.16 -3.21
C ASP A 77 -8.40 -6.15 -2.97
N THR A 78 -8.06 -5.92 -1.70
CA THR A 78 -6.95 -5.06 -1.34
C THR A 78 -5.61 -5.64 -1.79
N VAL A 79 -5.39 -6.96 -1.65
CA VAL A 79 -4.15 -7.59 -2.17
C VAL A 79 -4.02 -7.37 -3.68
N ARG A 80 -5.09 -7.60 -4.46
CA ARG A 80 -5.07 -7.36 -5.91
C ARG A 80 -4.76 -5.92 -6.26
N PHE A 81 -5.39 -4.98 -5.55
CA PHE A 81 -5.16 -3.55 -5.76
C PHE A 81 -3.68 -3.19 -5.51
N ILE A 82 -3.08 -3.72 -4.44
CA ILE A 82 -1.67 -3.49 -4.14
C ILE A 82 -0.76 -4.14 -5.19
N LEU A 83 -1.02 -5.38 -5.61
CA LEU A 83 -0.22 -6.04 -6.66
C LEU A 83 -0.27 -5.28 -8.00
N GLN A 84 -1.41 -4.65 -8.31
CA GLN A 84 -1.59 -3.92 -9.56
C GLN A 84 -1.01 -2.50 -9.54
N HIS A 85 -1.04 -1.82 -8.38
CA HIS A 85 -0.76 -0.37 -8.28
C HIS A 85 0.29 0.01 -7.23
N GLY A 86 0.72 -0.93 -6.39
CA GLY A 86 1.70 -0.71 -5.33
C GLY A 86 3.16 -0.80 -5.81
N PRO A 87 4.12 -0.54 -4.91
CA PRO A 87 5.55 -0.76 -5.15
C PRO A 87 5.84 -2.25 -5.34
N GLU A 88 7.09 -2.57 -5.70
CA GLU A 88 7.56 -3.96 -5.75
C GLU A 88 7.42 -4.61 -4.36
N ILE A 89 6.88 -5.84 -4.33
CA ILE A 89 6.60 -6.58 -3.12
C ILE A 89 7.60 -7.71 -2.98
N GLU A 90 8.08 -7.97 -1.78
CA GLU A 90 9.02 -9.06 -1.53
C GLU A 90 8.36 -10.46 -1.53
N PRO A 91 9.07 -11.52 -1.96
CA PRO A 91 8.54 -12.90 -1.94
C PRO A 91 8.19 -13.43 -0.55
N GLU A 92 8.68 -12.82 0.53
CA GLU A 92 8.37 -13.24 1.91
C GLU A 92 6.87 -13.20 2.24
N PHE A 93 6.10 -12.35 1.55
CA PHE A 93 4.65 -12.30 1.69
C PHE A 93 3.93 -13.58 1.21
N LEU A 94 4.57 -14.40 0.35
CA LEU A 94 4.07 -15.74 0.01
C LEU A 94 4.04 -16.65 1.23
N ILE A 95 5.11 -16.63 2.05
CA ILE A 95 5.17 -17.40 3.29
C ILE A 95 4.10 -16.90 4.26
N TYR A 96 3.87 -15.58 4.28
CA TYR A 96 2.86 -14.95 5.11
C TYR A 96 1.44 -15.39 4.72
N ALA A 97 1.07 -15.33 3.43
CA ALA A 97 -0.23 -15.80 2.94
C ALA A 97 -0.48 -17.28 3.25
N ASN A 98 0.54 -18.13 3.05
CA ASN A 98 0.47 -19.56 3.38
C ASN A 98 0.25 -19.80 4.89
N ARG A 99 0.90 -19.03 5.77
CA ARG A 99 0.76 -19.17 7.22
C ARG A 99 -0.67 -18.91 7.70
N TYR A 100 -1.38 -17.98 7.07
CA TYR A 100 -2.77 -17.65 7.43
C TYR A 100 -3.80 -18.55 6.75
N GLY A 101 -3.37 -19.47 5.86
CA GLY A 101 -4.26 -20.41 5.17
C GLY A 101 -5.11 -19.76 4.06
N HIS A 102 -4.65 -18.63 3.51
CA HIS A 102 -5.35 -17.92 2.44
C HIS A 102 -4.86 -18.42 1.08
N ASP A 103 -5.25 -19.63 0.70
CA ASP A 103 -4.77 -20.31 -0.51
C ASP A 103 -5.00 -19.50 -1.79
N HIS A 104 -6.13 -18.79 -1.89
CA HIS A 104 -6.43 -17.94 -3.05
C HIS A 104 -5.50 -16.71 -3.10
N ILE A 105 -5.24 -16.06 -1.96
CA ILE A 105 -4.27 -14.95 -1.88
C ILE A 105 -2.88 -15.45 -2.26
N LEU A 106 -2.47 -16.61 -1.75
CA LEU A 106 -1.19 -17.22 -2.10
C LEU A 106 -1.10 -17.45 -3.61
N GLN A 107 -2.15 -18.00 -4.23
CA GLN A 107 -2.20 -18.23 -5.67
C GLN A 107 -2.09 -16.91 -6.46
N LEU A 108 -2.86 -15.89 -6.09
CA LEU A 108 -2.80 -14.56 -6.72
C LEU A 108 -1.38 -13.97 -6.69
N MET A 109 -0.71 -14.08 -5.54
CA MET A 109 0.65 -13.57 -5.40
C MET A 109 1.66 -14.35 -6.23
N VAL A 110 1.56 -15.69 -6.28
CA VAL A 110 2.44 -16.52 -7.13
C VAL A 110 2.25 -16.17 -8.60
N GLU A 111 1.01 -16.02 -9.07
CA GLU A 111 0.71 -15.63 -10.45
C GLU A 111 1.36 -14.28 -10.80
N HIS A 112 1.25 -13.29 -9.92
CA HIS A 112 1.88 -11.98 -10.11
C HIS A 112 3.41 -12.05 -10.21
N PHE A 113 4.08 -12.85 -9.37
CA PHE A 113 5.54 -13.00 -9.42
C PHE A 113 6.01 -13.69 -10.69
N LEU A 114 5.31 -14.74 -11.14
CA LEU A 114 5.62 -15.44 -12.38
C LEU A 114 5.44 -14.55 -13.62
N GLU A 115 4.42 -13.70 -13.62
CA GLU A 115 4.21 -12.72 -14.70
C GLU A 115 5.34 -11.71 -14.79
N LYS A 116 5.89 -11.24 -13.66
CA LYS A 116 7.02 -10.31 -13.66
C LYS A 116 8.32 -10.98 -14.15
N ASP A 117 8.63 -12.17 -13.66
CA ASP A 117 9.84 -12.92 -14.07
C ASP A 117 9.84 -13.32 -15.56
N ALA A 118 8.67 -13.32 -16.22
CA ALA A 118 8.55 -13.68 -17.64
C ALA A 118 8.84 -12.51 -18.60
N VAL A 119 8.96 -11.27 -18.10
CA VAL A 119 9.10 -10.05 -18.92
C VAL A 119 10.50 -9.44 -18.82
N ASP A 120 11.37 -9.99 -17.96
CA ASP A 120 12.79 -9.65 -17.80
C ASP A 120 13.73 -10.63 -18.52
#